data_AF-A0A432IHZ7-F1
#
_entry.id   AF-A0A432IHZ7-F1
#
_cell.length_a   1.000
_cell.length_b   1.000
_cell.length_c   1.000
_cell.angle_alpha   90.00
_cell.angle_beta   90.00
_cell.angle_gamma   90.00
#
_symmetry.space_group_name_H-M   'P 1'
#
loop_
_entity.id
_entity.type
_entity.pdbx_description
1 polymer ?
#
loop_
_entity_poly.entity_id
_entity_poly.type
_entity_poly.pdbx_seq_one_letter_code
_entity_poly.pdbx_strand_id
1 'polypeptide(L)'
;MADFDEVWCIDAGRSSLKAVKLQRAGNGAEVIAAEKIDTPGGGEVDTSIAAVSVLASRHDLSGAVVVTLPSRSALTSFIPIPPVDGKKLEELIGYEAQQNIPLPIDEVIWGSHVSGDTDDGEKEVGIFAVRSEEVSDLLVDYDQEGVDIDLLTLGNVGLLNLIRFDLRPTRPIVALEIGSDHTDLIIVNENRFWFRSLPIAGKDFTTALQEKFGCTEEEAENLKVTAVRSEHAAKIFKEVQPLLRDLVSEINRSIGYYKSRVGDVKVDDLFLFGGSSKLVGLRKFLEENLRIRVQLTKNLNRVRFGADAIASGIQQDLASYCTAIGAGLQALGLGDVDLNLLPQEKRQAVEFQKKKKTVLVAATSLYLLIVLFIVNFGGKIERANEVLASAGVVKDLKANQDRLSELDQVDSLDLQTKQDQLLMRGAGRLAPREILDIVGGVVSAELGANILSLRAEAGPERDSIRGQIVADQEVLNRQKTWLSGLDVKKVRVDENGVIKEPGSKVDEGVKIYDDRFLVVLKGFRYDAGDAQSNDQKLKVLVVAPIEVKLAEMFGEGDPTMPRVNREVGGEMRTMFQKHDSFKSTASRRGVKVDEERDQGAIFYPWTVTWIHPPLPGLGDEPGSADEE
;
A
#
# COMPACT_ATOMS: atom_id res chain seq x y z
N MET A 1 2.49 13.45 -14.32
CA MET A 1 3.50 14.51 -14.05
C MET A 1 4.83 13.89 -14.46
N ALA A 2 5.72 14.59 -15.17
CA ALA A 2 6.99 13.96 -15.57
C ALA A 2 7.75 13.53 -14.32
N ASP A 3 8.24 12.29 -14.33
CA ASP A 3 8.87 11.71 -13.15
C ASP A 3 10.31 12.21 -12.99
N PHE A 4 10.99 12.51 -14.11
CA PHE A 4 12.35 13.07 -14.18
C PHE A 4 12.53 14.01 -15.38
N ASP A 5 13.49 14.93 -15.30
CA ASP A 5 13.88 15.82 -16.42
C ASP A 5 14.94 15.19 -17.34
N GLU A 6 15.83 14.39 -16.75
CA GLU A 6 16.93 13.66 -17.38
C GLU A 6 17.11 12.32 -16.66
N VAL A 7 17.38 11.25 -17.41
CA VAL A 7 17.38 9.88 -16.88
C VAL A 7 18.33 8.97 -17.67
N TRP A 8 19.06 8.11 -16.96
CA TRP A 8 19.76 6.97 -17.55
C TRP A 8 18.82 5.77 -17.62
N CYS A 9 18.84 5.05 -18.74
CA CYS A 9 18.06 3.83 -18.91
C CYS A 9 18.98 2.71 -19.31
N ILE A 10 18.98 1.65 -18.50
CA ILE A 10 19.88 0.51 -18.61
C ILE A 10 19.05 -0.72 -18.97
N ASP A 11 19.36 -1.30 -20.11
CA ASP A 11 18.87 -2.60 -20.56
C ASP A 11 20.04 -3.59 -20.50
N ALA A 12 20.11 -4.34 -19.39
CA ALA A 12 21.12 -5.36 -19.13
C ALA A 12 20.75 -6.69 -19.81
N GLY A 13 20.76 -6.68 -21.14
CA GLY A 13 20.55 -7.89 -21.94
C GLY A 13 21.73 -8.86 -21.82
N ARG A 14 21.46 -10.17 -22.00
CA ARG A 14 22.46 -11.23 -21.82
C ARG A 14 23.74 -11.08 -22.65
N SER A 15 23.61 -10.64 -23.90
CA SER A 15 24.73 -10.50 -24.85
C SER A 15 25.42 -9.14 -24.78
N SER A 16 24.75 -8.15 -24.18
CA SER A 16 25.29 -6.80 -24.01
C SER A 16 24.38 -5.99 -23.11
N LEU A 17 24.99 -5.15 -22.28
CA LEU A 17 24.32 -4.04 -21.64
C LEU A 17 24.21 -2.87 -22.62
N LYS A 18 23.02 -2.27 -22.72
CA LYS A 18 22.78 -1.03 -23.47
C LYS A 18 22.31 0.03 -22.50
N ALA A 19 23.00 1.17 -22.47
CA ALA A 19 22.61 2.30 -21.66
C ALA A 19 22.36 3.53 -22.56
N VAL A 20 21.30 4.28 -22.27
CA VAL A 20 21.01 5.56 -22.93
C VAL A 20 20.65 6.59 -21.90
N LYS A 21 21.17 7.80 -22.05
CA LYS A 21 20.78 8.96 -21.25
C LYS A 21 19.81 9.80 -22.05
N LEU A 22 18.60 10.00 -21.55
CA LEU A 22 17.55 10.77 -22.19
C LEU A 22 17.23 12.03 -21.40
N GLN A 23 16.92 13.11 -22.11
CA GLN A 23 16.33 14.31 -21.53
C GLN A 23 15.08 14.73 -22.31
N ARG A 24 14.21 15.49 -21.66
CA ARG A 24 13.02 16.05 -22.32
C ARG A 24 13.42 17.19 -23.26
N ALA A 25 12.90 17.16 -24.50
CA ALA A 25 13.16 18.17 -25.52
C ALA A 25 11.83 18.72 -26.08
N GLY A 26 11.19 19.64 -25.34
CA GLY A 26 9.87 20.15 -25.68
C GLY A 26 8.79 19.06 -25.62
N ASN A 27 8.13 18.78 -26.75
CA ASN A 27 7.18 17.66 -26.91
C ASN A 27 7.85 16.36 -27.43
N GLY A 28 9.19 16.38 -27.52
CA GLY A 28 10.06 15.29 -27.92
C GLY A 28 10.97 14.83 -26.77
N ALA A 29 11.84 13.89 -27.08
CA ALA A 29 12.96 13.50 -26.22
C ALA A 29 14.27 13.58 -27.00
N GLU A 30 15.38 13.71 -26.29
CA GLU A 30 16.72 13.69 -26.87
C GLU A 30 17.59 12.68 -26.11
N VAL A 31 18.21 11.76 -26.85
CA VAL A 31 19.26 10.89 -26.34
C VAL A 31 20.55 11.67 -26.36
N ILE A 32 21.08 12.01 -25.19
CA ILE A 32 22.30 12.83 -25.04
C ILE A 32 23.56 11.97 -24.99
N ALA A 33 23.48 10.77 -24.42
CA ALA A 33 24.56 9.80 -24.37
C ALA A 33 24.02 8.39 -24.60
N ALA A 34 24.87 7.52 -25.14
CA ALA A 34 24.55 6.11 -25.32
C ALA A 34 25.82 5.27 -25.23
N GLU A 35 25.73 4.13 -24.57
CA GLU A 35 26.84 3.21 -24.37
C GLU A 35 26.35 1.78 -24.61
N LYS A 36 27.21 0.94 -25.19
CA LYS A 36 26.98 -0.51 -25.28
C LYS A 36 28.22 -1.23 -24.79
N ILE A 37 28.02 -2.16 -23.86
CA ILE A 37 29.07 -2.99 -23.29
C ILE A 37 28.73 -4.42 -23.64
N ASP A 38 29.53 -5.02 -24.53
CA ASP A 38 29.36 -6.41 -24.93
C ASP A 38 29.78 -7.36 -23.79
N THR A 39 29.00 -8.43 -23.60
CA THR A 39 29.25 -9.49 -22.60
C THR A 39 29.47 -10.82 -23.34
N PRO A 40 30.67 -11.03 -23.92
CA PRO A 40 30.96 -12.25 -24.69
C PRO A 40 30.85 -13.51 -23.81
N GLY A 41 30.27 -14.59 -24.35
CA GLY A 41 30.08 -15.86 -23.64
C GLY A 41 28.69 -16.07 -23.03
N GLY A 42 27.75 -15.15 -23.24
CA GLY A 42 26.35 -15.38 -22.89
C GLY A 42 26.08 -15.39 -21.39
N GLY A 43 26.38 -14.28 -20.72
CA GLY A 43 25.63 -13.80 -19.57
C GLY A 43 25.41 -14.80 -18.43
N GLU A 44 26.46 -15.18 -17.70
CA GLU A 44 26.28 -15.53 -16.29
C GLU A 44 25.92 -14.25 -15.51
N VAL A 45 25.22 -14.36 -14.37
CA VAL A 45 24.78 -13.21 -13.56
C VAL A 45 25.95 -12.24 -13.32
N ASP A 46 27.12 -12.78 -12.97
CA ASP A 46 28.37 -12.04 -12.73
C ASP A 46 28.81 -11.14 -13.90
N THR A 47 28.56 -11.56 -15.15
CA THR A 47 28.96 -10.78 -16.33
C THR A 47 28.05 -9.57 -16.57
N SER A 48 26.79 -9.63 -16.14
CA SER A 48 25.86 -8.51 -16.25
C SER A 48 26.22 -7.42 -15.23
N ILE A 49 26.57 -7.82 -14.01
CA ILE A 49 27.05 -6.92 -12.95
C ILE A 49 28.36 -6.26 -13.35
N ALA A 50 29.32 -7.03 -13.90
CA ALA A 50 30.57 -6.47 -14.40
C ALA A 50 30.34 -5.39 -15.48
N ALA A 51 29.33 -5.56 -16.36
CA ALA A 51 28.97 -4.54 -17.33
C ALA A 51 28.38 -3.28 -16.68
N VAL A 52 27.57 -3.41 -15.62
CA VAL A 52 27.07 -2.27 -14.82
C VAL A 52 28.23 -1.54 -14.15
N SER A 53 29.18 -2.27 -13.57
CA SER A 53 30.40 -1.70 -12.97
C SER A 53 31.22 -0.89 -13.98
N VAL A 54 31.41 -1.44 -15.18
CA VAL A 54 32.09 -0.73 -16.28
C VAL A 54 31.32 0.53 -16.67
N LEU A 55 29.99 0.47 -16.75
CA LEU A 55 29.16 1.65 -17.03
C LEU A 55 29.33 2.72 -15.95
N ALA A 56 29.22 2.35 -14.67
CA ALA A 56 29.36 3.24 -13.51
C ALA A 56 30.75 3.88 -13.42
N SER A 57 31.80 3.18 -13.87
CA SER A 57 33.15 3.72 -13.94
C SER A 57 33.36 4.77 -15.04
N ARG A 58 32.56 4.71 -16.11
CA ARG A 58 32.67 5.57 -17.31
C ARG A 58 31.73 6.76 -17.28
N HIS A 59 30.59 6.63 -16.59
CA HIS A 59 29.53 7.61 -16.58
C HIS A 59 29.05 7.92 -15.16
N ASP A 60 28.65 9.18 -14.95
CA ASP A 60 27.96 9.57 -13.73
C ASP A 60 26.51 9.05 -13.76
N LEU A 61 26.25 8.08 -12.88
CA LEU A 61 24.94 7.45 -12.66
C LEU A 61 24.25 7.96 -11.38
N SER A 62 24.70 9.07 -10.79
CA SER A 62 24.09 9.66 -9.58
C SER A 62 22.73 10.34 -9.82
N GLY A 63 22.34 10.51 -11.08
CA GLY A 63 21.03 11.01 -11.48
C GLY A 63 19.96 9.92 -11.46
N ALA A 64 18.81 10.19 -12.09
CA ALA A 64 17.74 9.20 -12.17
C ALA A 64 18.15 7.99 -13.01
N VAL A 65 17.91 6.78 -12.52
CA VAL A 65 18.22 5.53 -13.24
C VAL A 65 16.98 4.66 -13.39
N VAL A 66 16.74 4.22 -14.62
CA VAL A 66 15.69 3.27 -15.01
C VAL A 66 16.36 1.99 -15.46
N VAL A 67 15.83 0.86 -15.01
CA VAL A 67 16.28 -0.46 -15.45
C VAL A 67 15.11 -1.22 -16.07
N THR A 68 15.40 -1.94 -17.17
CA THR A 68 14.44 -2.86 -17.77
C THR A 68 14.74 -4.31 -17.39
N LEU A 69 13.72 -5.03 -16.94
CA LEU A 69 13.75 -6.47 -16.77
C LEU A 69 13.47 -7.20 -18.10
N PRO A 70 14.06 -8.39 -18.32
CA PRO A 70 13.70 -9.25 -19.43
C PRO A 70 12.20 -9.58 -19.39
N SER A 71 11.47 -9.44 -20.49
CA SER A 71 10.02 -9.66 -20.49
C SER A 71 9.61 -11.09 -20.11
N ARG A 72 10.50 -12.07 -20.33
CA ARG A 72 10.32 -13.48 -19.92
C ARG A 72 10.36 -13.72 -18.41
N SER A 73 10.87 -12.77 -17.62
CA SER A 73 10.85 -12.89 -16.14
C SER A 73 9.49 -12.57 -15.55
N ALA A 74 8.68 -11.81 -16.30
CA ALA A 74 7.34 -11.47 -15.91
C ALA A 74 6.32 -12.48 -16.43
N LEU A 75 5.42 -12.88 -15.55
CA LEU A 75 4.12 -13.37 -15.98
C LEU A 75 3.30 -12.18 -16.49
N THR A 76 2.83 -12.28 -17.73
CA THR A 76 1.92 -11.30 -18.33
C THR A 76 0.58 -11.97 -18.63
N SER A 77 -0.50 -11.43 -18.09
CA SER A 77 -1.88 -11.86 -18.39
C SER A 77 -2.72 -10.67 -18.84
N PHE A 78 -3.57 -10.88 -19.83
CA PHE A 78 -4.53 -9.87 -20.28
C PHE A 78 -5.94 -10.37 -19.97
N ILE A 79 -6.67 -9.63 -19.16
CA ILE A 79 -7.98 -10.02 -18.66
C ILE A 79 -9.02 -8.94 -18.98
N PRO A 80 -10.24 -9.33 -19.36
CA PRO A 80 -11.35 -8.39 -19.45
C PRO A 80 -11.87 -8.06 -18.05
N ILE A 81 -12.14 -6.79 -17.79
CA ILE A 81 -12.73 -6.27 -16.56
C ILE A 81 -14.04 -5.57 -16.93
N PRO A 82 -15.18 -5.91 -16.31
CA PRO A 82 -16.45 -5.20 -16.53
C PRO A 82 -16.31 -3.68 -16.37
N PRO A 83 -17.14 -2.88 -17.06
CA PRO A 83 -17.07 -1.41 -16.99
C PRO A 83 -17.44 -0.91 -15.58
N VAL A 84 -16.41 -0.70 -14.77
CA VAL A 84 -16.50 -0.08 -13.44
C VAL A 84 -15.53 1.09 -13.36
N ASP A 85 -15.91 2.15 -12.65
CA ASP A 85 -15.12 3.37 -12.59
C ASP A 85 -14.39 3.54 -11.25
N GLY A 86 -13.23 4.20 -11.33
CA GLY A 86 -12.47 4.68 -10.16
C GLY A 86 -12.02 3.56 -9.23
N LYS A 87 -12.24 3.75 -7.92
CA LYS A 87 -11.76 2.82 -6.88
C LYS A 87 -12.26 1.38 -7.06
N LYS A 88 -13.46 1.19 -7.59
CA LYS A 88 -14.02 -0.14 -7.83
C LYS A 88 -13.24 -0.90 -8.91
N LEU A 89 -12.68 -0.18 -9.89
CA LEU A 89 -11.84 -0.78 -10.92
C LEU A 89 -10.54 -1.30 -10.32
N GLU A 90 -9.88 -0.50 -9.47
CA GLU A 90 -8.63 -0.91 -8.80
C GLU A 90 -8.84 -2.12 -7.88
N GLU A 91 -9.92 -2.14 -7.10
CA GLU A 91 -10.28 -3.28 -6.25
C GLU A 91 -10.52 -4.55 -7.07
N LEU A 92 -11.24 -4.43 -8.20
CA LEU A 92 -11.53 -5.57 -9.07
C LEU A 92 -10.29 -6.08 -9.80
N ILE A 93 -9.42 -5.18 -10.27
CA ILE A 93 -8.12 -5.56 -10.84
C ILE A 93 -7.28 -6.30 -9.80
N GLY A 94 -7.28 -5.84 -8.54
CA GLY A 94 -6.58 -6.53 -7.45
C GLY A 94 -7.12 -7.94 -7.18
N TYR A 95 -8.44 -8.11 -7.20
CA TYR A 95 -9.08 -9.42 -7.06
C TYR A 95 -8.70 -10.36 -8.23
N GLU A 96 -8.80 -9.87 -9.46
CA GLU A 96 -8.47 -10.65 -10.64
C GLU A 96 -6.97 -10.98 -10.73
N ALA A 97 -6.09 -10.07 -10.30
CA ALA A 97 -4.65 -10.34 -10.20
C ALA A 97 -4.36 -11.51 -9.25
N GLN A 98 -5.01 -11.58 -8.09
CA GLN A 98 -4.87 -12.70 -7.16
C GLN A 98 -5.32 -14.04 -7.74
N GLN A 99 -6.32 -14.04 -8.65
CA GLN A 99 -6.81 -15.27 -9.29
C GLN A 99 -5.95 -15.70 -10.50
N ASN A 100 -5.36 -14.73 -11.21
CA ASN A 100 -4.63 -14.98 -12.46
C ASN A 100 -3.11 -15.15 -12.26
N ILE A 101 -2.57 -14.68 -11.14
CA ILE A 101 -1.17 -14.91 -10.78
C ILE A 101 -1.07 -16.30 -10.11
N PRO A 102 -0.35 -17.27 -10.69
CA PRO A 102 -0.22 -18.64 -10.20
C PRO A 102 0.82 -18.77 -9.07
N LEU A 103 1.19 -17.67 -8.43
CA LEU A 103 2.14 -17.56 -7.34
C LEU A 103 1.47 -16.83 -6.17
N PRO A 104 1.90 -17.06 -4.92
CA PRO A 104 1.45 -16.27 -3.78
C PRO A 104 1.69 -14.77 -4.02
N ILE A 105 0.69 -13.94 -3.71
CA ILE A 105 0.73 -12.50 -4.02
C ILE A 105 1.83 -11.75 -3.25
N ASP A 106 2.28 -12.30 -2.13
CA ASP A 106 3.38 -11.84 -1.29
C ASP A 106 4.77 -12.23 -1.83
N GLU A 107 4.85 -13.24 -2.69
CA GLU A 107 6.08 -13.68 -3.35
C GLU A 107 6.34 -12.97 -4.69
N VAL A 108 5.45 -12.05 -5.09
CA VAL A 108 5.54 -11.33 -6.36
C VAL A 108 5.42 -9.82 -6.20
N ILE A 109 6.14 -9.11 -7.06
CA ILE A 109 5.90 -7.70 -7.32
C ILE A 109 5.12 -7.61 -8.63
N TRP A 110 3.98 -6.92 -8.58
CA TRP A 110 3.12 -6.83 -9.74
C TRP A 110 2.60 -5.41 -9.97
N GLY A 111 2.22 -5.16 -11.22
CA GLY A 111 1.57 -3.93 -11.66
C GLY A 111 0.52 -4.26 -12.72
N SER A 112 -0.31 -3.27 -13.03
CA SER A 112 -1.33 -3.40 -14.07
C SER A 112 -1.44 -2.14 -14.89
N HIS A 113 -1.94 -2.30 -16.12
CA HIS A 113 -2.25 -1.18 -16.99
C HIS A 113 -3.47 -1.50 -17.85
N VAL A 114 -4.36 -0.53 -18.01
CA VAL A 114 -5.52 -0.68 -18.89
C VAL A 114 -5.04 -0.65 -20.33
N SER A 115 -5.10 -1.81 -21.00
CA SER A 115 -4.74 -1.93 -22.40
C SER A 115 -5.72 -1.18 -23.28
N GLY A 116 -7.01 -1.22 -23.00
CA GLY A 116 -8.02 -0.44 -23.73
C GLY A 116 -9.42 -1.01 -23.51
N ASP A 117 -10.42 -0.45 -24.17
CA ASP A 117 -11.79 -0.94 -24.04
C ASP A 117 -12.07 -2.01 -25.10
N THR A 118 -12.69 -3.13 -24.71
CA THR A 118 -13.25 -4.20 -25.54
C THR A 118 -14.48 -3.74 -26.33
N ASP A 119 -14.90 -4.53 -27.32
CA ASP A 119 -16.06 -4.21 -28.16
C ASP A 119 -17.38 -4.25 -27.37
N ASP A 120 -17.40 -5.05 -26.29
CA ASP A 120 -18.54 -5.20 -25.37
C ASP A 120 -18.54 -4.13 -24.25
N GLY A 121 -17.62 -3.16 -24.30
CA GLY A 121 -17.52 -2.07 -23.32
C GLY A 121 -16.77 -2.43 -22.03
N GLU A 122 -16.26 -3.65 -21.90
CA GLU A 122 -15.34 -4.06 -20.82
C GLU A 122 -13.95 -3.43 -21.03
N LYS A 123 -13.16 -3.28 -19.97
CA LYS A 123 -11.77 -2.83 -20.03
C LYS A 123 -10.83 -4.01 -20.08
N GLU A 124 -10.01 -4.12 -21.10
CA GLU A 124 -8.90 -5.08 -21.12
C GLU A 124 -7.75 -4.53 -20.26
N VAL A 125 -7.31 -5.31 -19.28
CA VAL A 125 -6.23 -4.95 -18.35
C VAL A 125 -5.09 -5.95 -18.49
N GLY A 126 -3.87 -5.44 -18.72
CA GLY A 126 -2.65 -6.21 -18.64
C GLY A 126 -2.15 -6.24 -17.20
N ILE A 127 -1.96 -7.44 -16.64
CA ILE A 127 -1.33 -7.69 -15.34
C ILE A 127 0.07 -8.24 -15.58
N PHE A 128 1.04 -7.68 -14.88
CA PHE A 128 2.46 -7.99 -14.97
C PHE A 128 2.97 -8.37 -13.59
N ALA A 129 3.50 -9.57 -13.41
CA ALA A 129 4.02 -10.04 -12.13
C ALA A 129 5.41 -10.65 -12.27
N VAL A 130 6.35 -10.24 -11.43
CA VAL A 130 7.72 -10.75 -11.35
C VAL A 130 7.95 -11.29 -9.94
N ARG A 131 8.76 -12.33 -9.79
CA ARG A 131 9.12 -12.85 -8.45
C ARG A 131 9.86 -11.79 -7.66
N SER A 132 9.50 -11.60 -6.40
CA SER A 132 10.14 -10.63 -5.49
C SER A 132 11.64 -10.90 -5.33
N GLU A 133 12.04 -12.17 -5.32
CA GLU A 133 13.45 -12.60 -5.26
C GLU A 133 14.26 -12.05 -6.45
N GLU A 134 13.74 -12.19 -7.68
CA GLU A 134 14.44 -11.73 -8.90
C GLU A 134 14.63 -10.21 -8.91
N VAL A 135 13.65 -9.46 -8.39
CA VAL A 135 13.80 -8.02 -8.21
C VAL A 135 14.78 -7.69 -7.08
N SER A 136 14.73 -8.43 -5.97
CA SER A 136 15.63 -8.23 -4.83
C SER A 136 17.09 -8.45 -5.22
N ASP A 137 17.40 -9.54 -5.93
CA ASP A 137 18.74 -9.86 -6.39
C ASP A 137 19.28 -8.76 -7.30
N LEU A 138 18.48 -8.32 -8.28
CA LEU A 138 18.83 -7.20 -9.16
C LEU A 138 19.13 -5.91 -8.37
N LEU A 139 18.30 -5.59 -7.38
CA LEU A 139 18.49 -4.39 -6.56
C LEU A 139 19.79 -4.46 -5.75
N VAL A 140 20.13 -5.63 -5.21
CA VAL A 140 21.38 -5.86 -4.48
C VAL A 140 22.58 -5.70 -5.41
N ASP A 141 22.52 -6.27 -6.60
CA ASP A 141 23.60 -6.20 -7.60
C ASP A 141 23.90 -4.75 -8.01
N TYR A 142 22.87 -3.94 -8.22
CA TYR A 142 23.03 -2.53 -8.57
C TYR A 142 23.49 -1.67 -7.39
N ASP A 143 23.01 -1.96 -6.17
CA ASP A 143 23.43 -1.27 -4.94
C ASP A 143 24.93 -1.49 -4.65
N GLN A 144 25.46 -2.69 -4.91
CA GLN A 144 26.90 -2.98 -4.79
C GLN A 144 27.77 -2.13 -5.70
N GLU A 145 27.27 -1.75 -6.88
CA GLU A 145 27.94 -0.86 -7.82
C GLU A 145 27.63 0.63 -7.56
N GLY A 146 26.91 0.93 -6.47
CA GLY A 146 26.53 2.29 -6.08
C GLY A 146 25.48 2.93 -7.01
N VAL A 147 24.66 2.11 -7.67
CA VAL A 147 23.62 2.55 -8.60
C VAL A 147 22.24 2.37 -7.96
N ASP A 148 21.61 3.48 -7.59
CA ASP A 148 20.22 3.47 -7.09
C ASP A 148 19.23 3.40 -8.26
N ILE A 149 18.34 2.40 -8.27
CA ILE A 149 17.30 2.27 -9.30
C ILE A 149 16.04 3.05 -8.88
N ASP A 150 15.63 4.02 -9.70
CA ASP A 150 14.45 4.85 -9.44
C ASP A 150 13.16 4.35 -10.10
N LEU A 151 13.29 3.56 -11.18
CA LEU A 151 12.16 2.93 -11.87
C LEU A 151 12.59 1.59 -12.46
N LEU A 152 11.79 0.56 -12.22
CA LEU A 152 11.98 -0.77 -12.78
C LEU A 152 10.78 -1.13 -13.66
N THR A 153 11.01 -1.42 -14.93
CA THR A 153 9.94 -1.75 -15.90
C THR A 153 10.30 -2.97 -16.74
N LEU A 154 9.43 -3.40 -17.64
CA LEU A 154 9.70 -4.50 -18.56
C LEU A 154 10.21 -4.00 -19.91
N GLY A 155 11.08 -4.80 -20.55
CA GLY A 155 11.62 -4.47 -21.87
C GLY A 155 10.53 -4.27 -22.94
N ASN A 156 9.54 -5.15 -23.00
CA ASN A 156 8.40 -5.02 -23.91
C ASN A 156 7.53 -3.77 -23.65
N VAL A 157 7.39 -3.34 -22.39
CA VAL A 157 6.70 -2.09 -22.02
C VAL A 157 7.51 -0.88 -22.47
N GLY A 158 8.84 -0.90 -22.26
CA GLY A 158 9.74 0.11 -22.82
C GLY A 158 9.55 0.23 -24.33
N LEU A 159 9.67 -0.88 -25.07
CA LEU A 159 9.50 -0.87 -26.52
C LEU A 159 8.10 -0.39 -26.96
N LEU A 160 7.03 -0.80 -26.28
CA LEU A 160 5.67 -0.31 -26.54
C LEU A 160 5.59 1.22 -26.42
N ASN A 161 6.20 1.80 -25.38
CA ASN A 161 6.23 3.23 -25.17
C ASN A 161 6.94 3.96 -26.32
N LEU A 162 8.06 3.41 -26.82
CA LEU A 162 8.70 3.97 -28.02
C LEU A 162 7.80 3.89 -29.25
N ILE A 163 7.16 2.74 -29.49
CA ILE A 163 6.26 2.54 -30.64
C ILE A 163 5.11 3.54 -30.59
N ARG A 164 4.46 3.71 -29.43
CA ARG A 164 3.35 4.65 -29.26
C ARG A 164 3.79 6.10 -29.35
N PHE A 165 4.97 6.43 -28.84
CA PHE A 165 5.47 7.79 -28.88
C PHE A 165 5.91 8.20 -30.29
N ASP A 166 6.74 7.38 -30.92
CA ASP A 166 7.47 7.72 -32.15
C ASP A 166 6.75 7.26 -33.43
N LEU A 167 6.36 5.98 -33.50
CA LEU A 167 5.71 5.40 -34.69
C LEU A 167 4.24 5.79 -34.79
N ARG A 168 3.53 5.89 -33.66
CA ARG A 168 2.10 6.26 -33.58
C ARG A 168 1.23 5.49 -34.57
N PRO A 169 1.23 4.15 -34.52
CA PRO A 169 0.48 3.35 -35.48
C PRO A 169 -1.02 3.67 -35.40
N THR A 170 -1.62 4.04 -36.54
CA THR A 170 -3.07 4.29 -36.68
C THR A 170 -3.85 3.05 -37.12
N ARG A 171 -3.17 1.91 -37.22
CA ARG A 171 -3.73 0.64 -37.66
C ARG A 171 -2.97 -0.49 -36.96
N PRO A 172 -3.54 -1.70 -36.88
CA PRO A 172 -2.90 -2.81 -36.21
C PRO A 172 -1.53 -3.13 -36.80
N ILE A 173 -0.52 -3.21 -35.93
CA ILE A 173 0.84 -3.64 -36.27
C ILE A 173 1.31 -4.73 -35.32
N VAL A 174 2.32 -5.47 -35.77
CA VAL A 174 3.13 -6.33 -34.91
C VAL A 174 4.51 -5.70 -34.78
N ALA A 175 5.07 -5.68 -33.58
CA ALA A 175 6.49 -5.42 -33.36
C ALA A 175 7.13 -6.68 -32.80
N LEU A 176 8.31 -7.02 -33.32
CA LEU A 176 9.15 -8.10 -32.84
C LEU A 176 10.48 -7.52 -32.39
N GLU A 177 10.76 -7.59 -31.10
CA GLU A 177 12.12 -7.48 -30.58
C GLU A 177 12.71 -8.89 -30.56
N ILE A 178 13.81 -9.11 -31.28
CA ILE A 178 14.51 -10.39 -31.26
C ILE A 178 15.83 -10.21 -30.50
N GLY A 179 15.77 -10.46 -29.20
CA GLY A 179 16.88 -10.41 -28.27
C GLY A 179 17.79 -11.65 -28.37
N SER A 180 18.66 -11.82 -27.36
CA SER A 180 19.53 -13.00 -27.25
C SER A 180 18.77 -14.22 -26.75
N ASP A 181 17.90 -14.04 -25.74
CA ASP A 181 17.34 -15.15 -24.95
C ASP A 181 15.83 -15.36 -25.13
N HIS A 182 15.14 -14.37 -25.65
CA HIS A 182 13.72 -14.44 -25.99
C HIS A 182 13.44 -13.46 -27.13
N THR A 183 12.28 -13.61 -27.75
CA THR A 183 11.73 -12.64 -28.69
C THR A 183 10.45 -12.07 -28.11
N ASP A 184 10.36 -10.75 -27.96
CA ASP A 184 9.12 -10.10 -27.57
C ASP A 184 8.27 -9.76 -28.78
N LEU A 185 7.06 -10.33 -28.80
CA LEU A 185 6.02 -10.00 -29.75
C LEU A 185 5.02 -9.05 -29.10
N ILE A 186 4.88 -7.88 -29.69
CA ILE A 186 3.93 -6.84 -29.28
C ILE A 186 2.93 -6.64 -30.41
N ILE A 187 1.64 -6.79 -30.12
CA ILE A 187 0.57 -6.37 -31.04
C ILE A 187 0.08 -5.02 -30.54
N VAL A 188 0.09 -4.01 -31.42
CA VAL A 188 -0.45 -2.68 -31.12
C VAL A 188 -1.62 -2.44 -32.05
N ASN A 189 -2.80 -2.21 -31.47
CA ASN A 189 -4.05 -1.99 -32.18
C ASN A 189 -4.76 -0.77 -31.59
N GLU A 190 -4.48 0.40 -32.17
CA GLU A 190 -4.94 1.68 -31.64
C GLU A 190 -4.55 1.83 -30.17
N ASN A 191 -5.54 1.98 -29.29
CA ASN A 191 -5.32 2.07 -27.85
C ASN A 191 -5.00 0.73 -27.22
N ARG A 192 -5.38 -0.41 -27.80
CA ARG A 192 -5.09 -1.75 -27.27
C ARG A 192 -3.67 -2.20 -27.59
N PHE A 193 -3.11 -2.99 -26.68
CA PHE A 193 -1.88 -3.74 -26.91
C PHE A 193 -1.97 -5.14 -26.31
N TRP A 194 -1.14 -6.03 -26.81
CA TRP A 194 -1.00 -7.36 -26.28
C TRP A 194 0.45 -7.82 -26.42
N PHE A 195 0.93 -8.55 -25.42
CA PHE A 195 2.30 -9.04 -25.37
C PHE A 195 2.36 -10.54 -25.37
N ARG A 196 3.45 -11.05 -25.94
CA ARG A 196 3.86 -12.43 -25.78
C ARG A 196 5.37 -12.55 -25.89
N SER A 197 5.97 -13.24 -24.94
CA SER A 197 7.37 -13.66 -25.06
C SER A 197 7.43 -15.00 -25.78
N LEU A 198 8.23 -15.07 -26.84
CA LEU A 198 8.47 -16.26 -27.64
C LEU A 198 9.83 -16.89 -27.25
N PRO A 199 9.92 -18.22 -27.23
CA PRO A 199 11.14 -18.91 -26.80
C PRO A 199 12.28 -18.84 -27.84
N ILE A 200 11.97 -18.57 -29.11
CA ILE A 200 12.97 -18.52 -30.19
C ILE A 200 13.67 -17.18 -30.15
N ALA A 201 15.00 -17.18 -30.11
CA ALA A 201 15.80 -15.98 -29.91
C ALA A 201 17.16 -16.04 -30.63
N GLY A 202 17.94 -14.97 -30.48
CA GLY A 202 19.28 -14.81 -31.05
C GLY A 202 20.23 -15.97 -30.78
N LYS A 203 20.20 -16.52 -29.55
CA LYS A 203 21.07 -17.60 -29.10
C LYS A 203 20.79 -18.91 -29.83
N ASP A 204 19.53 -19.22 -30.13
CA ASP A 204 19.17 -20.45 -30.85
C ASP A 204 19.81 -20.47 -32.25
N PHE A 205 19.85 -19.31 -32.92
CA PHE A 205 20.54 -19.19 -34.20
C PHE A 205 22.05 -19.38 -34.05
N THR A 206 22.64 -18.85 -32.99
CA THR A 206 24.08 -19.01 -32.70
C THR A 206 24.42 -20.47 -32.41
N THR A 207 23.64 -21.15 -31.57
CA THR A 207 23.79 -22.57 -31.26
C THR A 207 23.65 -23.45 -32.51
N ALA A 208 22.67 -23.20 -33.38
CA ALA A 208 22.52 -23.94 -34.62
C ALA A 208 23.75 -23.79 -35.55
N LEU A 209 24.33 -22.59 -35.63
CA LEU A 209 25.56 -22.36 -36.40
C LEU A 209 26.77 -23.04 -35.73
N GLN A 210 26.85 -22.99 -34.41
CA GLN A 210 27.89 -23.63 -33.63
C GLN A 210 27.94 -25.14 -33.91
N GLU A 211 26.80 -25.81 -33.79
CA GLU A 211 26.65 -27.25 -34.05
C GLU A 211 26.98 -27.59 -35.52
N LYS A 212 26.53 -26.75 -36.46
CA LYS A 212 26.75 -26.97 -37.89
C LYS A 212 28.21 -26.87 -38.30
N PHE A 213 28.89 -25.83 -37.82
CA PHE A 213 30.24 -25.49 -38.25
C PHE A 213 31.32 -26.02 -37.31
N GLY A 214 30.95 -26.59 -36.16
CA GLY A 214 31.89 -27.13 -35.17
C GLY A 214 32.83 -26.07 -34.61
N CYS A 215 32.32 -24.86 -34.41
CA CYS A 215 33.08 -23.68 -33.97
C CYS A 215 32.76 -23.29 -32.53
N THR A 216 33.44 -22.29 -31.98
CA THR A 216 33.11 -21.74 -30.66
C THR A 216 31.83 -20.89 -30.72
N GLU A 217 31.20 -20.61 -29.58
CA GLU A 217 30.03 -19.71 -29.53
C GLU A 217 30.36 -18.31 -30.06
N GLU A 218 31.53 -17.77 -29.72
CA GLU A 218 32.01 -16.48 -30.21
C GLU A 218 32.21 -16.49 -31.74
N GLU A 219 32.80 -17.55 -32.28
CA GLU A 219 32.94 -17.72 -33.73
C GLU A 219 31.57 -17.84 -34.43
N ALA A 220 30.64 -18.60 -33.85
CA ALA A 220 29.28 -18.75 -34.37
C ALA A 220 28.50 -17.43 -34.34
N GLU A 221 28.64 -16.65 -33.27
CA GLU A 221 28.03 -15.32 -33.15
C GLU A 221 28.59 -14.38 -34.21
N ASN A 222 29.91 -14.38 -34.39
CA ASN A 222 30.56 -13.57 -35.41
C ASN A 222 30.10 -13.99 -36.82
N LEU A 223 29.96 -15.29 -37.10
CA LEU A 223 29.39 -15.80 -38.34
C LEU A 223 27.95 -15.29 -38.55
N LYS A 224 27.11 -15.32 -37.51
CA LYS A 224 25.72 -14.84 -37.55
C LYS A 224 25.66 -13.33 -37.87
N VAL A 225 26.43 -12.52 -37.16
CA VAL A 225 26.41 -11.05 -37.28
C VAL A 225 27.02 -10.59 -38.61
N THR A 226 28.08 -11.25 -39.08
CA THR A 226 28.77 -10.88 -40.33
C THR A 226 28.21 -11.57 -41.58
N ALA A 227 27.21 -12.45 -41.42
CA ALA A 227 26.66 -13.30 -42.47
C ALA A 227 26.29 -12.53 -43.75
N VAL A 228 25.75 -11.31 -43.62
CA VAL A 228 25.33 -10.47 -44.76
C VAL A 228 26.49 -10.12 -45.70
N ARG A 229 27.72 -10.05 -45.17
CA ARG A 229 28.94 -9.72 -45.93
C ARG A 229 29.76 -10.96 -46.32
N SER A 230 29.34 -12.15 -45.89
CA SER A 230 30.06 -13.40 -46.12
C SER A 230 29.71 -14.03 -47.46
N GLU A 231 30.70 -14.60 -48.15
CA GLU A 231 30.49 -15.45 -49.34
C GLU A 231 29.68 -16.72 -49.01
N HIS A 232 29.57 -17.06 -47.72
CA HIS A 232 28.82 -18.21 -47.23
C HIS A 232 27.40 -17.87 -46.74
N ALA A 233 26.92 -16.65 -46.99
CA ALA A 233 25.59 -16.18 -46.58
C ALA A 233 24.46 -17.18 -46.87
N ALA A 234 24.45 -17.81 -48.05
CA ALA A 234 23.43 -18.79 -48.43
C ALA A 234 23.49 -20.08 -47.59
N LYS A 235 24.69 -20.53 -47.20
CA LYS A 235 24.87 -21.71 -46.34
C LYS A 235 24.43 -21.41 -44.91
N ILE A 236 24.83 -20.24 -44.39
CA ILE A 236 24.41 -19.75 -43.06
C ILE A 236 22.88 -19.64 -43.01
N PHE A 237 22.27 -19.00 -44.01
CA PHE A 237 20.82 -18.84 -44.09
C PHE A 237 20.08 -20.18 -44.11
N LYS A 238 20.59 -21.16 -44.88
CA LYS A 238 19.99 -22.50 -44.95
C LYS A 238 19.96 -23.18 -43.58
N GLU A 239 20.98 -22.97 -42.75
CA GLU A 239 21.06 -23.56 -41.42
C GLU A 239 20.07 -22.94 -40.44
N VAL A 240 19.88 -21.62 -40.48
CA VAL A 240 18.94 -20.93 -39.58
C VAL A 240 17.48 -21.00 -40.06
N GLN A 241 17.24 -21.40 -41.30
CA GLN A 241 15.90 -21.43 -41.90
C GLN A 241 14.85 -22.26 -41.13
N PRO A 242 15.16 -23.42 -40.54
CA PRO A 242 14.21 -24.15 -39.70
C PRO A 242 13.73 -23.32 -38.50
N LEU A 243 14.63 -22.68 -37.76
CA LEU A 243 14.29 -21.79 -36.65
C LEU A 243 13.43 -20.60 -37.10
N LEU A 244 13.69 -20.08 -38.31
CA LEU A 244 12.83 -19.04 -38.90
C LEU A 244 11.41 -19.55 -39.20
N ARG A 245 11.24 -20.81 -39.61
CA ARG A 245 9.90 -21.41 -39.79
C ARG A 245 9.17 -21.54 -38.47
N ASP A 246 9.87 -21.92 -37.42
CA ASP A 246 9.30 -22.01 -36.07
C ASP A 246 8.89 -20.62 -35.57
N LEU A 247 9.71 -19.59 -35.82
CA LEU A 247 9.39 -18.20 -35.51
C LEU A 247 8.13 -17.72 -36.25
N VAL A 248 8.01 -18.03 -37.55
CA VAL A 248 6.80 -17.75 -38.35
C VAL A 248 5.57 -18.44 -37.76
N SER A 249 5.70 -19.70 -37.33
CA SER A 249 4.62 -20.44 -36.69
C SER A 249 4.17 -19.75 -35.39
N GLU A 250 5.12 -19.32 -34.56
CA GLU A 250 4.81 -18.61 -33.31
C GLU A 250 4.18 -17.24 -33.54
N ILE A 251 4.62 -16.49 -34.55
CA ILE A 251 4.00 -15.21 -34.93
C ILE A 251 2.55 -15.44 -35.36
N ASN A 252 2.29 -16.41 -36.24
CA ASN A 252 0.93 -16.74 -36.70
C ASN A 252 0.03 -17.20 -35.54
N ARG A 253 0.57 -18.04 -34.63
CA ARG A 253 -0.15 -18.48 -33.42
C ARG A 253 -0.52 -17.30 -32.52
N SER A 254 0.40 -16.35 -32.36
CA SER A 254 0.20 -15.14 -31.56
C SER A 254 -0.88 -14.23 -32.16
N ILE A 255 -0.79 -13.95 -33.47
CA ILE A 255 -1.80 -13.15 -34.18
C ILE A 255 -3.16 -13.84 -34.13
N GLY A 256 -3.21 -15.17 -34.34
CA GLY A 256 -4.44 -15.96 -34.28
C GLY A 256 -5.09 -15.93 -32.89
N TYR A 257 -4.29 -16.08 -31.83
CA TYR A 257 -4.78 -15.97 -30.46
C TYR A 257 -5.33 -14.58 -30.17
N TYR A 258 -4.63 -13.51 -30.56
CA TYR A 258 -5.11 -12.15 -30.38
C TYR A 258 -6.43 -11.90 -31.14
N LYS A 259 -6.53 -12.31 -32.41
CA LYS A 259 -7.77 -12.24 -33.21
C LYS A 259 -8.94 -12.99 -32.55
N SER A 260 -8.67 -14.11 -31.89
CA SER A 260 -9.72 -14.86 -31.18
C SER A 260 -10.31 -14.09 -29.99
N ARG A 261 -9.58 -13.12 -29.44
CA ARG A 261 -10.00 -12.29 -28.29
C ARG A 261 -10.66 -10.99 -28.72
N VAL A 262 -10.14 -10.34 -29.76
CA VAL A 262 -10.58 -8.98 -30.15
C VAL A 262 -11.34 -8.93 -31.48
N GLY A 263 -11.63 -10.08 -32.09
CA GLY A 263 -12.27 -10.15 -33.40
C GLY A 263 -11.28 -10.09 -34.57
N ASP A 264 -11.80 -9.99 -35.79
CA ASP A 264 -10.95 -10.03 -36.98
C ASP A 264 -10.16 -8.72 -37.16
N VAL A 265 -8.85 -8.81 -36.91
CA VAL A 265 -7.91 -7.70 -37.04
C VAL A 265 -6.98 -7.93 -38.22
N LYS A 266 -6.84 -6.93 -39.10
CA LYS A 266 -5.90 -7.00 -40.22
C LYS A 266 -4.56 -6.36 -39.84
N VAL A 267 -3.53 -7.18 -39.69
CA VAL A 267 -2.15 -6.73 -39.48
C VAL A 267 -1.46 -6.60 -40.84
N ASP A 268 -1.10 -5.38 -41.21
CA ASP A 268 -0.47 -5.07 -42.50
C ASP A 268 1.04 -4.83 -42.41
N ASP A 269 1.55 -4.51 -41.21
CA ASP A 269 2.97 -4.24 -40.99
C ASP A 269 3.51 -4.91 -39.74
N LEU A 270 4.74 -5.38 -39.88
CA LEU A 270 5.57 -5.93 -38.83
C LEU A 270 6.84 -5.10 -38.72
N PHE A 271 7.18 -4.63 -37.53
CA PHE A 271 8.41 -3.89 -37.25
C PHE A 271 9.41 -4.77 -36.51
N LEU A 272 10.66 -4.81 -36.98
CA LEU A 272 11.74 -5.57 -36.35
C LEU A 272 12.63 -4.66 -35.50
N PHE A 273 12.93 -5.13 -34.29
CA PHE A 273 13.77 -4.53 -33.26
C PHE A 273 14.72 -5.60 -32.67
N GLY A 274 15.66 -5.17 -31.83
CA GLY A 274 16.64 -6.05 -31.21
C GLY A 274 17.84 -6.35 -32.11
N GLY A 275 18.91 -6.89 -31.54
CA GLY A 275 20.16 -7.17 -32.25
C GLY A 275 20.01 -8.20 -33.36
N SER A 276 19.18 -9.22 -33.13
CA SER A 276 18.98 -10.32 -34.09
C SER A 276 18.05 -9.95 -35.25
N SER A 277 17.43 -8.75 -35.23
CA SER A 277 16.69 -8.22 -36.39
C SER A 277 17.53 -8.08 -37.66
N LYS A 278 18.86 -8.04 -37.50
CA LYS A 278 19.85 -7.90 -38.58
C LYS A 278 20.23 -9.22 -39.24
N LEU A 279 19.68 -10.34 -38.76
CA LEU A 279 19.97 -11.68 -39.28
C LEU A 279 19.73 -11.73 -40.80
N VAL A 280 20.68 -12.32 -41.51
CA VAL A 280 20.64 -12.42 -42.98
C VAL A 280 19.35 -13.10 -43.44
N GLY A 281 18.66 -12.50 -44.41
CA GLY A 281 17.44 -13.06 -45.00
C GLY A 281 16.19 -13.04 -44.11
N LEU A 282 16.28 -12.69 -42.82
CA LEU A 282 15.16 -12.68 -41.87
C LEU A 282 13.97 -11.87 -42.40
N ARG A 283 14.21 -10.60 -42.74
CA ARG A 283 13.15 -9.69 -43.23
C ARG A 283 12.37 -10.31 -44.39
N LYS A 284 13.09 -10.71 -45.44
CA LYS A 284 12.50 -11.26 -46.67
C LYS A 284 11.75 -12.57 -46.38
N PHE A 285 12.34 -13.43 -45.55
CA PHE A 285 11.72 -14.68 -45.14
C PHE A 285 10.39 -14.46 -44.41
N LEU A 286 10.35 -13.50 -43.47
CA LEU A 286 9.11 -13.14 -42.77
C LEU A 286 8.08 -12.53 -43.74
N GLU A 287 8.48 -11.61 -44.63
CA GLU A 287 7.57 -11.02 -45.64
C GLU A 287 6.91 -12.09 -46.52
N GLU A 288 7.68 -13.05 -47.03
CA GLU A 288 7.20 -14.10 -47.93
C GLU A 288 6.26 -15.08 -47.23
N ASN A 289 6.57 -15.49 -46.00
CA ASN A 289 5.81 -16.52 -45.29
C ASN A 289 4.61 -15.97 -44.53
N LEU A 290 4.70 -14.75 -43.99
CA LEU A 290 3.57 -14.11 -43.28
C LEU A 290 2.65 -13.35 -44.22
N ARG A 291 3.14 -12.94 -45.41
CA ARG A 291 2.44 -12.02 -46.32
C ARG A 291 2.09 -10.68 -45.66
N ILE A 292 2.94 -10.24 -44.72
CA ILE A 292 2.87 -8.96 -44.00
C ILE A 292 4.10 -8.16 -44.40
N ARG A 293 3.99 -6.83 -44.56
CA ARG A 293 5.16 -6.00 -44.88
C ARG A 293 6.06 -5.90 -43.66
N VAL A 294 7.36 -6.16 -43.82
CA VAL A 294 8.30 -6.14 -42.71
C VAL A 294 9.20 -4.91 -42.82
N GLN A 295 9.25 -4.12 -41.77
CA GLN A 295 9.98 -2.88 -41.70
C GLN A 295 11.10 -2.98 -40.65
N LEU A 296 12.25 -2.38 -40.97
CA LEU A 296 13.35 -2.23 -40.04
C LEU A 296 13.34 -0.78 -39.52
N THR A 297 13.42 -0.62 -38.20
CA THR A 297 13.52 0.70 -37.59
C THR A 297 14.93 1.26 -37.80
N LYS A 298 15.06 2.22 -38.72
CA LYS A 298 16.35 2.84 -39.07
C LYS A 298 16.52 4.24 -38.49
N ASN A 299 15.42 4.93 -38.20
CA ASN A 299 15.40 6.29 -37.68
C ASN A 299 14.21 6.46 -36.73
N LEU A 300 14.30 7.44 -35.83
CA LEU A 300 13.20 7.90 -34.97
C LEU A 300 12.80 9.32 -35.40
N ASN A 301 11.51 9.63 -35.33
CA ASN A 301 10.95 10.89 -35.80
C ASN A 301 10.88 11.97 -34.71
N ARG A 302 10.67 11.56 -33.46
CA ARG A 302 10.40 12.42 -32.30
C ARG A 302 11.45 12.30 -31.21
N VAL A 303 12.29 11.28 -31.29
CA VAL A 303 13.50 11.15 -30.47
C VAL A 303 14.69 11.67 -31.27
N ARG A 304 15.37 12.68 -30.74
CA ARG A 304 16.59 13.25 -31.32
C ARG A 304 17.82 12.60 -30.71
N PHE A 305 18.95 12.72 -31.40
CA PHE A 305 20.25 12.26 -30.89
C PHE A 305 21.19 13.45 -30.78
N GLY A 306 21.73 13.67 -29.58
CA GLY A 306 22.78 14.65 -29.31
C GLY A 306 24.12 14.22 -29.91
N ALA A 307 25.10 15.12 -29.89
CA ALA A 307 26.41 14.88 -30.50
C ALA A 307 27.13 13.65 -29.92
N ASP A 308 27.14 13.49 -28.60
CA ASP A 308 27.83 12.40 -27.93
C ASP A 308 27.14 11.05 -28.19
N ALA A 309 25.79 11.02 -28.18
CA ALA A 309 25.03 9.83 -28.58
C ALA A 309 25.29 9.43 -30.04
N ILE A 310 25.40 10.39 -30.97
CA ILE A 310 25.75 10.07 -32.37
C ILE A 310 27.17 9.52 -32.45
N ALA A 311 28.11 10.09 -31.69
CA ALA A 311 29.51 9.67 -31.67
C ALA A 311 29.71 8.23 -31.17
N SER A 312 28.83 7.72 -30.29
CA SER A 312 28.87 6.33 -29.82
C SER A 312 28.42 5.30 -30.85
N GLY A 313 27.87 5.73 -31.98
CA GLY A 313 27.42 4.83 -33.05
C GLY A 313 26.01 4.26 -32.83
N ILE A 314 25.20 4.90 -31.97
CA ILE A 314 23.82 4.47 -31.71
C ILE A 314 22.97 4.33 -32.99
N GLN A 315 23.19 5.18 -33.99
CA GLN A 315 22.40 5.16 -35.23
C GLN A 315 22.63 3.89 -36.07
N GLN A 316 23.83 3.30 -35.98
CA GLN A 316 24.20 2.05 -36.66
C GLN A 316 23.60 0.81 -35.96
N ASP A 317 23.26 0.93 -34.68
CA ASP A 317 22.68 -0.15 -33.86
C ASP A 317 21.34 0.22 -33.21
N LEU A 318 20.59 1.15 -33.81
CA LEU A 318 19.40 1.75 -33.21
C LEU A 318 18.36 0.71 -32.75
N ALA A 319 18.17 -0.35 -33.54
CA ALA A 319 17.22 -1.42 -33.23
C ALA A 319 17.46 -2.07 -31.86
N SER A 320 18.73 -2.15 -31.41
CA SER A 320 19.13 -2.74 -30.13
C SER A 320 18.93 -1.80 -28.93
N TYR A 321 18.76 -0.49 -29.18
CA TYR A 321 18.56 0.53 -28.13
C TYR A 321 17.09 0.92 -27.92
N CYS A 322 16.19 0.46 -28.80
CA CYS A 322 14.79 0.87 -28.82
C CYS A 322 14.06 0.59 -27.50
N THR A 323 14.36 -0.52 -26.86
CA THR A 323 13.84 -0.89 -25.53
C THR A 323 14.26 0.12 -24.46
N ALA A 324 15.56 0.39 -24.32
CA ALA A 324 16.09 1.33 -23.33
C ALA A 324 15.60 2.78 -23.58
N ILE A 325 15.53 3.22 -24.85
CA ILE A 325 14.97 4.53 -25.21
C ILE A 325 13.51 4.61 -24.77
N GLY A 326 12.72 3.58 -25.04
CA GLY A 326 11.31 3.54 -24.69
C GLY A 326 11.03 3.51 -23.19
N ALA A 327 11.88 2.82 -22.41
CA ALA A 327 11.84 2.88 -20.95
C ALA A 327 12.18 4.29 -20.43
N GLY A 328 13.13 4.99 -21.07
CA GLY A 328 13.41 6.39 -20.75
C GLY A 328 12.25 7.33 -21.06
N LEU A 329 11.50 7.08 -22.13
CA LEU A 329 10.29 7.84 -22.41
C LEU A 329 9.25 7.68 -21.30
N GLN A 330 9.10 6.48 -20.73
CA GLN A 330 8.24 6.25 -19.57
C GLN A 330 8.65 7.16 -18.39
N ALA A 331 9.93 7.13 -18.03
CA ALA A 331 10.47 7.89 -16.90
C ALA A 331 10.40 9.42 -17.10
N LEU A 332 10.52 9.91 -18.34
CA LEU A 332 10.30 11.33 -18.67
C LEU A 332 8.81 11.74 -18.69
N GLY A 333 7.89 10.82 -18.36
CA GLY A 333 6.44 11.02 -18.45
C GLY A 333 5.97 11.31 -19.87
N LEU A 334 6.64 10.71 -20.86
CA LEU A 334 6.31 10.76 -22.29
C LEU A 334 5.77 9.42 -22.81
N GLY A 335 5.93 8.34 -22.05
CA GLY A 335 5.33 7.04 -22.31
C GLY A 335 3.82 7.05 -22.04
N ASP A 336 3.13 6.12 -22.69
CA ASP A 336 1.69 5.92 -22.53
C ASP A 336 1.38 4.88 -21.45
N VAL A 337 2.19 3.81 -21.42
CA VAL A 337 2.12 2.77 -20.40
C VAL A 337 3.08 3.11 -19.28
N ASP A 338 2.54 3.28 -18.07
CA ASP A 338 3.31 3.45 -16.85
C ASP A 338 3.23 2.17 -16.00
N LEU A 339 4.36 1.46 -15.92
CA LEU A 339 4.55 0.26 -15.12
C LEU A 339 5.80 0.40 -14.26
N ASN A 340 5.65 0.31 -12.94
CA ASN A 340 6.77 0.32 -12.02
C ASN A 340 6.73 -0.90 -11.11
N LEU A 341 7.71 -1.79 -11.30
CA LEU A 341 7.91 -3.05 -10.60
C LEU A 341 8.94 -2.93 -9.47
N LEU A 342 9.24 -1.71 -9.02
CA LEU A 342 10.00 -1.53 -7.78
C LEU A 342 9.16 -1.90 -6.55
N PRO A 343 9.78 -2.46 -5.49
CA PRO A 343 9.14 -2.65 -4.20
C PRO A 343 8.52 -1.34 -3.67
N GLN A 344 7.44 -1.44 -2.90
CA GLN A 344 6.71 -0.27 -2.44
C GLN A 344 7.57 0.66 -1.57
N GLU A 345 8.46 0.09 -0.76
CA GLU A 345 9.38 0.80 0.12
C GLU A 345 10.37 1.64 -0.70
N LYS A 346 10.93 1.06 -1.77
CA LYS A 346 11.84 1.77 -2.68
C LYS A 346 11.09 2.85 -3.47
N ARG A 347 9.87 2.59 -3.94
CA ARG A 347 9.04 3.60 -4.62
C ARG A 347 8.77 4.82 -3.73
N GLN A 348 8.40 4.60 -2.47
CA GLN A 348 8.18 5.69 -1.52
C GLN A 348 9.48 6.47 -1.25
N ALA A 349 10.62 5.79 -1.15
CA ALA A 349 11.91 6.44 -1.01
C ALA A 349 12.24 7.32 -2.22
N VAL A 350 12.04 6.82 -3.44
CA VAL A 350 12.24 7.58 -4.69
C VAL A 350 11.33 8.81 -4.73
N GLU A 351 10.04 8.65 -4.42
CA GLU A 351 9.10 9.78 -4.35
C GLU A 351 9.51 10.85 -3.33
N PHE A 352 10.02 10.42 -2.17
CA PHE A 352 10.53 11.31 -1.14
C PHE A 352 11.79 12.05 -1.63
N GLN A 353 12.71 11.34 -2.29
CA GLN A 353 13.92 11.94 -2.88
C GLN A 353 13.56 12.99 -3.94
N LYS A 354 12.62 12.69 -4.85
CA LYS A 354 12.08 13.63 -5.84
C LYS A 354 11.55 14.92 -5.18
N LYS A 355 10.83 14.79 -4.06
CA LYS A 355 10.21 15.92 -3.35
C LYS A 355 11.17 16.64 -2.38
N LYS A 356 12.34 16.07 -2.08
CA LYS A 356 13.30 16.58 -1.07
C LYS A 356 13.68 18.05 -1.29
N LYS A 357 13.98 18.47 -2.53
CA LYS A 357 14.32 19.87 -2.85
C LYS A 357 13.14 20.81 -2.55
N THR A 358 11.93 20.43 -2.97
CA THR A 358 10.70 21.20 -2.71
C THR A 358 10.39 21.27 -1.22
N VAL A 359 10.55 20.16 -0.49
CA VAL A 359 10.37 20.11 0.96
C VAL A 359 11.40 20.99 1.68
N LEU A 360 12.66 20.98 1.24
CA LEU A 360 13.72 21.83 1.80
C LEU A 360 13.45 23.31 1.55
N VAL A 361 13.00 23.68 0.34
CA VAL A 361 12.60 25.05 0.00
C VAL A 361 11.38 25.49 0.83
N ALA A 362 10.38 24.61 1.00
CA ALA A 362 9.23 24.89 1.85
C ALA A 362 9.62 25.06 3.32
N ALA A 363 10.49 24.20 3.85
CA ALA A 363 10.97 24.26 5.22
C ALA A 363 11.81 25.52 5.49
N THR A 364 12.72 25.88 4.58
CA THR A 364 13.52 27.11 4.67
C THR A 364 12.65 28.36 4.55
N SER A 365 11.64 28.35 3.68
CA SER A 365 10.66 29.44 3.57
C SER A 365 9.83 29.60 4.85
N LEU A 366 9.35 28.49 5.43
CA LEU A 366 8.63 28.49 6.70
C LEU A 366 9.51 29.01 7.85
N TYR A 367 10.78 28.58 7.90
CA TYR A 367 11.74 29.08 8.88
C TYR A 367 11.97 30.59 8.74
N LEU A 368 12.15 31.10 7.51
CA LEU A 368 12.27 32.53 7.25
C LEU A 368 11.01 33.31 7.67
N LEU A 369 9.81 32.75 7.45
CA LEU A 369 8.56 33.35 7.92
C LEU A 369 8.50 33.42 9.46
N ILE A 370 8.92 32.36 10.15
CA ILE A 370 8.99 32.33 11.61
C ILE A 370 9.98 33.39 12.11
N VAL A 371 11.18 33.46 11.52
CA VAL A 371 12.19 34.48 11.89
C VAL A 371 11.67 35.89 11.62
N LEU A 372 11.05 36.13 10.47
CA LEU A 372 10.46 37.43 10.12
C LEU A 372 9.33 37.81 11.08
N PHE A 373 8.52 36.84 11.52
CA PHE A 373 7.50 37.05 12.54
C PHE A 373 8.12 37.45 13.88
N ILE A 374 9.15 36.72 14.33
CA ILE A 374 9.87 37.03 15.58
C ILE A 374 10.51 38.43 15.51
N VAL A 375 11.15 38.81 14.40
CA VAL A 375 11.79 40.13 14.25
C VAL A 375 10.75 41.26 14.22
N ASN A 376 9.64 41.09 13.49
CA ASN A 376 8.62 42.14 13.34
C ASN A 376 7.69 42.30 14.55
N PHE A 377 7.46 41.22 15.29
CA PHE A 377 6.50 41.19 16.41
C PHE A 377 7.16 41.01 17.78
N GLY A 378 8.38 40.48 17.87
CA GLY A 378 9.10 40.29 19.14
C GLY A 378 9.28 41.59 19.91
N GLY A 379 9.77 42.65 19.25
CA GLY A 379 9.91 43.97 19.88
C GLY A 379 8.58 44.69 20.18
N LYS A 380 7.47 44.28 19.57
CA LYS A 380 6.13 44.83 19.88
C LYS A 380 5.53 44.20 21.12
N ILE A 381 5.84 42.93 21.41
CA ILE A 381 5.42 42.24 22.64
C ILE A 381 6.12 42.86 23.86
N GLU A 382 7.42 43.16 23.76
CA GLU A 382 8.15 43.85 24.83
C GLU A 382 7.62 45.28 25.08
N ARG A 383 7.40 46.06 24.02
CA ARG A 383 6.81 47.41 24.15
C ARG A 383 5.38 47.38 24.65
N ALA A 384 4.57 46.39 24.27
CA ALA A 384 3.22 46.22 24.81
C ALA A 384 3.28 45.95 26.32
N ASN A 385 4.22 45.13 26.80
CA ASN A 385 4.44 44.88 28.22
C ASN A 385 4.94 46.11 28.98
N GLU A 386 5.83 46.92 28.41
CA GLU A 386 6.29 48.18 29.02
C GLU A 386 5.18 49.25 29.07
N VAL A 387 4.36 49.36 28.02
CA VAL A 387 3.20 50.27 27.99
C VAL A 387 2.12 49.81 28.96
N LEU A 388 1.89 48.50 29.09
CA LEU A 388 1.01 47.93 30.12
C LEU A 388 1.50 48.24 31.54
N ALA A 389 2.81 48.15 31.80
CA ALA A 389 3.40 48.42 33.10
C ALA A 389 3.38 49.91 33.49
N SER A 390 3.53 50.81 32.51
CA SER A 390 3.57 52.27 32.73
C SER A 390 2.19 52.94 32.79
N ALA A 391 1.14 52.31 32.26
CA ALA A 391 -0.20 52.90 32.20
C ALA A 391 -1.02 52.81 33.52
N GLY A 392 -0.46 52.30 34.62
CA GLY A 392 -1.19 52.16 35.90
C GLY A 392 -2.32 51.11 35.89
N VAL A 393 -2.65 50.56 34.71
CA VAL A 393 -3.66 49.52 34.48
C VAL A 393 -3.34 48.24 35.23
N VAL A 394 -2.06 47.97 35.56
CA VAL A 394 -1.65 46.82 36.40
C VAL A 394 -2.22 46.91 37.82
N LYS A 395 -2.43 48.13 38.35
CA LYS A 395 -2.97 48.32 39.70
C LYS A 395 -4.48 48.10 39.73
N ASP A 396 -5.18 48.56 38.70
CA ASP A 396 -6.61 48.32 38.50
C ASP A 396 -6.90 46.87 38.07
N LEU A 397 -6.00 46.24 37.30
CA LEU A 397 -6.04 44.81 37.00
C LEU A 397 -5.78 43.98 38.24
N LYS A 398 -4.86 44.36 39.14
CA LYS A 398 -4.69 43.68 40.43
C LYS A 398 -5.94 43.79 41.30
N ALA A 399 -6.53 44.98 41.41
CA ALA A 399 -7.78 45.17 42.16
C ALA A 399 -8.97 44.40 41.55
N ASN A 400 -9.02 44.32 40.22
CA ASN A 400 -10.00 43.48 39.51
C ASN A 400 -9.66 42.00 39.56
N GLN A 401 -8.39 41.60 39.67
CA GLN A 401 -7.90 40.22 39.84
C GLN A 401 -8.15 39.72 41.25
N ASP A 402 -8.03 40.59 42.26
CA ASP A 402 -8.42 40.30 43.64
C ASP A 402 -9.95 40.13 43.74
N ARG A 403 -10.73 41.01 43.08
CA ARG A 403 -12.18 40.84 42.90
C ARG A 403 -12.57 39.62 42.06
N LEU A 404 -11.79 39.30 41.01
CA LEU A 404 -11.97 38.09 40.21
C LEU A 404 -11.63 36.86 41.04
N SER A 405 -10.68 36.92 41.98
CA SER A 405 -10.34 35.79 42.84
C SER A 405 -11.39 35.55 43.94
N GLU A 406 -12.09 36.60 44.39
CA GLU A 406 -13.31 36.48 45.23
C GLU A 406 -14.50 35.91 44.44
N LEU A 407 -14.66 36.28 43.17
CA LEU A 407 -15.70 35.73 42.27
C LEU A 407 -15.35 34.32 41.76
N ASP A 408 -14.08 34.02 41.49
CA ASP A 408 -13.56 32.70 41.08
C ASP A 408 -13.74 31.71 42.21
N GLN A 409 -13.69 32.07 43.49
CA GLN A 409 -14.00 31.11 44.57
C GLN A 409 -15.48 30.67 44.57
N VAL A 410 -16.39 31.50 44.05
CA VAL A 410 -17.83 31.20 43.96
C VAL A 410 -18.19 30.53 42.62
N ASP A 411 -17.62 31.01 41.52
CA ASP A 411 -17.82 30.46 40.18
C ASP A 411 -17.01 29.18 39.94
N SER A 412 -15.82 29.01 40.52
CA SER A 412 -15.05 27.75 40.41
C SER A 412 -15.71 26.61 41.16
N LEU A 413 -16.48 26.86 42.23
CA LEU A 413 -17.25 25.82 42.90
C LEU A 413 -18.46 25.40 42.06
N ASP A 414 -19.16 26.34 41.41
CA ASP A 414 -20.31 26.04 40.53
C ASP A 414 -19.89 25.46 39.17
N LEU A 415 -18.74 25.90 38.63
CA LEU A 415 -18.10 25.35 37.43
C LEU A 415 -17.41 24.02 37.71
N GLN A 416 -16.81 23.78 38.88
CA GLN A 416 -16.34 22.45 39.28
C GLN A 416 -17.52 21.52 39.51
N THR A 417 -18.62 21.98 40.09
CA THR A 417 -19.83 21.15 40.24
C THR A 417 -20.47 20.83 38.88
N LYS A 418 -20.49 21.78 37.92
CA LYS A 418 -20.94 21.54 36.53
C LYS A 418 -19.94 20.72 35.73
N GLN A 419 -18.63 20.91 35.92
CA GLN A 419 -17.57 20.13 35.29
C GLN A 419 -17.55 18.71 35.84
N ASP A 420 -17.78 18.49 37.13
CA ASP A 420 -17.94 17.19 37.76
C ASP A 420 -19.26 16.54 37.36
N GLN A 421 -20.34 17.30 37.14
CA GLN A 421 -21.58 16.79 36.54
C GLN A 421 -21.44 16.46 35.04
N LEU A 422 -20.61 17.19 34.29
CA LEU A 422 -20.31 16.95 32.88
C LEU A 422 -19.27 15.84 32.69
N LEU A 423 -18.30 15.72 33.60
CA LEU A 423 -17.36 14.59 33.70
C LEU A 423 -18.11 13.34 34.18
N MET A 424 -19.07 13.41 35.11
CA MET A 424 -19.94 12.27 35.44
C MET A 424 -20.91 11.88 34.30
N ARG A 425 -21.21 12.78 33.36
CA ARG A 425 -22.03 12.48 32.17
C ARG A 425 -21.23 12.12 30.92
N GLY A 426 -19.91 12.36 30.91
CA GLY A 426 -19.03 12.17 29.74
C GLY A 426 -17.79 11.30 29.99
N ALA A 427 -17.46 10.96 31.23
CA ALA A 427 -16.42 10.01 31.59
C ALA A 427 -17.05 8.66 31.90
N GLY A 428 -16.78 7.66 31.05
CA GLY A 428 -17.40 6.34 31.17
C GLY A 428 -17.31 5.45 29.94
N ARG A 429 -16.66 5.87 28.85
CA ARG A 429 -16.26 4.93 27.78
C ARG A 429 -14.93 4.28 28.15
N LEU A 430 -14.98 3.40 29.15
CA LEU A 430 -13.97 2.36 29.30
C LEU A 430 -14.19 1.35 28.17
N ALA A 431 -13.15 1.04 27.41
CA ALA A 431 -13.25 0.03 26.38
C ALA A 431 -13.41 -1.37 27.00
N PRO A 432 -14.09 -2.32 26.34
CA PRO A 432 -14.24 -3.70 26.84
C PRO A 432 -12.91 -4.35 27.21
N ARG A 433 -11.85 -4.03 26.46
CA ARG A 433 -10.49 -4.49 26.73
C ARG A 433 -9.84 -3.82 27.95
N GLU A 434 -10.09 -2.53 28.21
CA GLU A 434 -9.62 -1.86 29.44
C GLU A 434 -10.30 -2.43 30.68
N ILE A 435 -11.57 -2.87 30.56
CA ILE A 435 -12.27 -3.58 31.64
C ILE A 435 -11.68 -4.97 31.85
N LEU A 436 -11.34 -5.70 30.77
CA LEU A 436 -10.71 -7.02 30.87
C LEU A 436 -9.26 -6.93 31.39
N ASP A 437 -8.51 -5.87 31.06
CA ASP A 437 -7.16 -5.60 31.57
C ASP A 437 -7.19 -5.10 33.02
N ILE A 438 -8.21 -4.35 33.44
CA ILE A 438 -8.42 -3.99 34.86
C ILE A 438 -8.85 -5.23 35.67
N VAL A 439 -9.71 -6.08 35.10
CA VAL A 439 -10.12 -7.35 35.74
C VAL A 439 -8.96 -8.35 35.77
N GLY A 440 -8.07 -8.38 34.77
CA GLY A 440 -6.85 -9.19 34.74
C GLY A 440 -5.69 -8.60 35.58
N GLY A 441 -5.59 -7.27 35.69
CA GLY A 441 -4.56 -6.58 36.46
C GLY A 441 -4.74 -6.66 37.97
N VAL A 442 -5.98 -6.86 38.44
CA VAL A 442 -6.26 -7.15 39.86
C VAL A 442 -5.81 -8.58 40.24
N VAL A 443 -5.52 -9.45 39.26
CA VAL A 443 -5.11 -10.87 39.45
C VAL A 443 -3.59 -11.05 39.60
N SER A 444 -2.77 -10.00 39.62
CA SER A 444 -1.31 -10.13 39.77
C SER A 444 -0.66 -9.12 40.70
N ALA A 445 -1.27 -8.88 41.86
CA ALA A 445 -0.69 -8.02 42.89
C ALA A 445 -0.04 -8.79 44.07
N GLU A 446 0.38 -10.05 43.88
CA GLU A 446 1.33 -10.71 44.80
C GLU A 446 2.61 -11.24 44.11
N LEU A 447 2.91 -10.81 42.89
CA LEU A 447 4.22 -11.00 42.26
C LEU A 447 4.60 -9.76 41.44
N GLY A 448 5.20 -8.78 42.12
CA GLY A 448 6.04 -7.76 41.49
C GLY A 448 5.36 -6.42 41.19
N ALA A 449 6.01 -5.37 41.68
CA ALA A 449 5.63 -3.98 41.47
C ALA A 449 5.63 -3.52 39.99
N ASN A 450 4.83 -2.48 39.71
CA ASN A 450 4.80 -1.61 38.52
C ASN A 450 3.90 -2.00 37.34
N ILE A 451 2.57 -1.90 37.49
CA ILE A 451 1.65 -1.68 36.34
C ILE A 451 0.54 -0.69 36.71
N LEU A 452 0.92 0.53 37.07
CA LEU A 452 0.06 1.73 36.92
C LEU A 452 0.84 2.90 36.29
N SER A 453 1.98 2.60 35.68
CA SER A 453 2.82 3.55 34.96
C SER A 453 3.40 2.91 33.70
N LEU A 454 2.53 2.43 32.81
CA LEU A 454 2.84 2.42 31.38
C LEU A 454 2.03 3.53 30.72
N ARG A 455 2.44 4.76 31.05
CA ARG A 455 2.42 5.84 30.06
C ARG A 455 3.26 5.30 28.92
N ALA A 456 2.63 4.87 27.83
CA ALA A 456 3.34 4.42 26.63
C ALA A 456 4.28 5.56 26.19
N GLU A 457 5.57 5.43 26.52
CA GLU A 457 6.60 6.22 25.88
C GLU A 457 6.63 5.83 24.40
N ALA A 458 6.95 6.81 23.54
CA ALA A 458 6.69 6.78 22.12
C ALA A 458 7.23 5.50 21.44
N GLY A 459 6.31 4.63 21.01
CA GLY A 459 6.60 3.41 20.27
C GLY A 459 5.39 2.91 19.46
N PRO A 460 5.62 2.09 18.42
CA PRO A 460 4.60 1.66 17.44
C PRO A 460 3.47 0.80 18.04
N GLU A 461 3.64 0.23 19.24
CA GLU A 461 2.62 -0.54 19.94
C GLU A 461 1.42 0.31 20.42
N ARG A 462 1.61 1.62 20.60
CA ARG A 462 0.54 2.55 21.03
C ARG A 462 -0.59 2.64 20.00
N ASP A 463 -0.26 2.63 18.71
CA ASP A 463 -1.25 2.76 17.63
C ASP A 463 -2.00 1.45 17.39
N SER A 464 -1.37 0.30 17.65
CA SER A 464 -2.00 -1.03 17.60
C SER A 464 -3.02 -1.22 18.73
N ILE A 465 -2.63 -0.88 19.97
CA ILE A 465 -3.53 -0.96 21.14
C ILE A 465 -4.69 0.03 21.00
N ARG A 466 -4.41 1.26 20.56
CA ARG A 466 -5.45 2.27 20.30
C ARG A 466 -6.39 1.86 19.16
N GLY A 467 -5.86 1.24 18.11
CA GLY A 467 -6.65 0.71 16.99
C GLY A 467 -7.61 -0.40 17.41
N GLN A 468 -7.15 -1.36 18.23
CA GLN A 468 -7.98 -2.43 18.77
C GLN A 468 -9.03 -1.92 19.76
N ILE A 469 -8.67 -0.97 20.63
CA ILE A 469 -9.61 -0.30 21.55
C ILE A 469 -10.74 0.41 20.78
N VAL A 470 -10.40 1.10 19.68
CA VAL A 470 -11.39 1.78 18.83
C VAL A 470 -12.26 0.76 18.07
N ALA A 471 -11.68 -0.33 17.59
CA ALA A 471 -12.42 -1.40 16.91
C ALA A 471 -13.43 -2.11 17.83
N ASP A 472 -13.05 -2.45 19.07
CA ASP A 472 -13.94 -3.10 20.04
C ASP A 472 -15.06 -2.17 20.50
N GLN A 473 -14.76 -0.88 20.67
CA GLN A 473 -15.77 0.13 20.96
C GLN A 473 -16.73 0.33 19.77
N GLU A 474 -16.25 0.28 18.53
CA GLU A 474 -17.10 0.30 17.35
C GLU A 474 -18.04 -0.92 17.28
N VAL A 475 -17.60 -2.10 17.68
CA VAL A 475 -18.45 -3.31 17.72
C VAL A 475 -19.61 -3.13 18.70
N LEU A 476 -19.35 -2.68 19.93
CA LEU A 476 -20.42 -2.42 20.91
C LEU A 476 -21.34 -1.25 20.49
N ASN A 477 -20.77 -0.21 19.89
CA ASN A 477 -21.55 0.91 19.35
C ASN A 477 -22.48 0.45 18.22
N ARG A 478 -22.00 -0.41 17.30
CA ARG A 478 -22.82 -1.03 16.24
C ARG A 478 -23.91 -1.92 16.81
N GLN A 479 -23.66 -2.55 17.95
CA GLN A 479 -24.64 -3.37 18.68
C GLN A 479 -25.54 -2.55 19.63
N LYS A 480 -25.39 -1.23 19.67
CA LYS A 480 -26.17 -0.27 20.47
C LYS A 480 -26.10 -0.49 21.99
N THR A 481 -24.95 -0.93 22.50
CA THR A 481 -24.67 -1.05 23.94
C THR A 481 -23.55 -0.10 24.32
N TRP A 482 -23.72 0.66 25.41
CA TRP A 482 -22.73 1.59 25.92
C TRP A 482 -22.43 1.34 27.39
N LEU A 483 -21.16 1.54 27.74
CA LEU A 483 -20.68 1.55 29.11
C LEU A 483 -20.77 2.98 29.63
N SER A 484 -21.19 3.13 30.89
CA SER A 484 -21.34 4.43 31.55
C SER A 484 -20.46 4.57 32.79
N GLY A 485 -19.92 3.47 33.34
CA GLY A 485 -18.94 3.56 34.44
C GLY A 485 -18.59 2.21 35.07
N LEU A 486 -17.51 2.21 35.84
CA LEU A 486 -17.00 1.09 36.64
C LEU A 486 -16.64 1.62 38.03
N ASP A 487 -17.13 0.97 39.08
CA ASP A 487 -16.82 1.28 40.49
C ASP A 487 -16.28 0.01 41.16
N VAL A 488 -15.18 0.12 41.89
CA VAL A 488 -14.54 -1.00 42.59
C VAL A 488 -14.31 -0.59 44.03
N LYS A 489 -14.92 -1.34 44.97
CA LYS A 489 -14.88 -1.03 46.41
C LYS A 489 -14.44 -2.24 47.21
N LYS A 490 -13.48 -2.07 48.11
CA LYS A 490 -13.13 -3.12 49.07
C LYS A 490 -14.30 -3.33 50.04
N VAL A 491 -14.70 -4.58 50.25
CA VAL A 491 -15.87 -4.98 51.05
C VAL A 491 -15.55 -6.17 51.93
N ARG A 492 -16.25 -6.26 53.06
CA ARG A 492 -16.31 -7.44 53.91
C ARG A 492 -17.52 -8.26 53.53
N VAL A 493 -17.34 -9.55 53.26
CA VAL A 493 -18.39 -10.42 52.73
C VAL A 493 -18.46 -11.70 53.54
N ASP A 494 -19.66 -12.19 53.85
CA ASP A 494 -19.83 -13.53 54.41
C ASP A 494 -19.74 -14.64 53.34
N GLU A 495 -19.74 -15.90 53.79
CA GLU A 495 -19.71 -17.09 52.93
C GLU A 495 -20.87 -17.20 51.92
N ASN A 496 -21.94 -16.41 52.10
CA ASN A 496 -23.10 -16.37 51.21
C ASN A 496 -23.10 -15.15 50.27
N GLY A 497 -22.03 -14.36 50.24
CA GLY A 497 -21.93 -13.20 49.35
C GLY A 497 -22.56 -11.91 49.90
N VAL A 498 -22.99 -11.88 51.16
CA VAL A 498 -23.63 -10.70 51.75
C VAL A 498 -22.58 -9.73 52.30
N ILE A 499 -22.64 -8.48 51.84
CA ILE A 499 -21.75 -7.40 52.28
C ILE A 499 -22.13 -6.96 53.70
N LYS A 500 -21.14 -6.91 54.60
CA LYS A 500 -21.31 -6.47 55.99
C LYS A 500 -20.71 -5.08 56.19
N GLU A 501 -21.44 -4.20 56.88
CA GLU A 501 -20.94 -2.86 57.21
C GLU A 501 -19.80 -2.91 58.25
N PRO A 502 -18.84 -1.96 58.19
CA PRO A 502 -17.75 -1.89 59.16
C PRO A 502 -18.28 -1.77 60.60
N GLY A 503 -17.99 -2.76 61.45
CA GLY A 503 -18.38 -2.76 62.87
C GLY A 503 -19.71 -3.49 63.21
N SER A 504 -20.35 -4.14 62.24
CA SER A 504 -21.54 -4.98 62.47
C SER A 504 -21.19 -6.29 63.22
N LYS A 505 -22.07 -6.73 64.12
CA LYS A 505 -21.91 -7.99 64.87
C LYS A 505 -22.01 -9.18 63.90
N VAL A 506 -21.09 -10.12 64.04
CA VAL A 506 -21.05 -11.35 63.25
C VAL A 506 -21.69 -12.46 64.09
N ASP A 507 -22.62 -13.21 63.51
CA ASP A 507 -23.20 -14.39 64.16
C ASP A 507 -22.14 -15.49 64.31
N GLU A 508 -22.11 -16.17 65.47
CA GLU A 508 -21.15 -17.25 65.75
C GLU A 508 -21.33 -18.40 64.73
N GLY A 509 -20.29 -18.64 63.93
CA GLY A 509 -20.23 -19.76 62.96
C GLY A 509 -20.18 -19.36 61.49
N VAL A 510 -20.34 -18.08 61.13
CA VAL A 510 -20.31 -17.62 59.73
C VAL A 510 -18.91 -17.15 59.33
N LYS A 511 -18.34 -17.70 58.25
CA LYS A 511 -17.02 -17.31 57.74
C LYS A 511 -17.08 -15.96 57.01
N ILE A 512 -16.11 -15.09 57.30
CA ILE A 512 -16.00 -13.75 56.71
C ILE A 512 -14.71 -13.61 55.91
N TYR A 513 -14.81 -12.95 54.76
CA TYR A 513 -13.72 -12.59 53.87
C TYR A 513 -13.53 -11.06 53.86
N ASP A 514 -12.34 -10.60 54.27
CA ASP A 514 -11.96 -9.18 54.40
C ASP A 514 -11.15 -8.65 53.19
N ASP A 515 -10.79 -9.53 52.27
CA ASP A 515 -9.92 -9.33 51.10
C ASP A 515 -10.73 -9.34 49.79
N ARG A 516 -11.98 -8.89 49.85
CA ARG A 516 -12.91 -8.91 48.72
C ARG A 516 -13.18 -7.50 48.19
N PHE A 517 -13.47 -7.43 46.90
CA PHE A 517 -13.80 -6.23 46.15
C PHE A 517 -15.16 -6.41 45.48
N LEU A 518 -16.08 -5.50 45.76
CA LEU A 518 -17.31 -5.35 45.00
C LEU A 518 -16.98 -4.58 43.73
N VAL A 519 -17.16 -5.23 42.59
CA VAL A 519 -17.03 -4.61 41.27
C VAL A 519 -18.44 -4.32 40.75
N VAL A 520 -18.68 -3.06 40.34
CA VAL A 520 -19.96 -2.58 39.83
C VAL A 520 -19.75 -1.94 38.47
N LEU A 521 -20.22 -2.60 37.42
CA LEU A 521 -20.21 -2.08 36.05
C LEU A 521 -21.59 -1.53 35.70
N LYS A 522 -21.65 -0.35 35.08
CA LYS A 522 -22.89 0.33 34.69
C LYS A 522 -22.87 0.67 33.21
N GLY A 523 -24.04 0.63 32.58
CA GLY A 523 -24.20 1.05 31.20
C GLY A 523 -25.64 1.27 30.79
N PHE A 524 -25.85 1.50 29.50
CA PHE A 524 -27.18 1.61 28.91
C PHE A 524 -27.22 1.00 27.50
N ARG A 525 -28.41 0.54 27.09
CA ARG A 525 -28.66 0.03 25.74
C ARG A 525 -29.80 0.82 25.09
N TYR A 526 -29.67 1.09 23.78
CA TYR A 526 -30.70 1.73 22.96
C TYR A 526 -31.08 0.78 21.82
N ASP A 527 -32.18 0.04 21.93
CA ASP A 527 -32.62 -0.81 20.82
C ASP A 527 -34.14 -0.87 20.74
N ALA A 528 -34.70 -1.12 19.56
CA ALA A 528 -36.14 -1.10 19.30
C ALA A 528 -36.91 -2.32 19.88
N GLY A 529 -36.22 -3.14 20.69
CA GLY A 529 -36.81 -4.26 21.41
C GLY A 529 -37.30 -3.85 22.80
N ASP A 530 -38.11 -4.69 23.42
CA ASP A 530 -38.60 -4.50 24.79
C ASP A 530 -37.50 -4.76 25.85
N ALA A 531 -37.81 -4.43 27.11
CA ALA A 531 -36.91 -4.62 28.25
C ALA A 531 -36.35 -6.06 28.35
N GLN A 532 -37.18 -7.07 28.07
CA GLN A 532 -36.82 -8.47 28.18
C GLN A 532 -35.84 -8.89 27.08
N SER A 533 -36.06 -8.44 25.85
CA SER A 533 -35.15 -8.70 24.72
C SER A 533 -33.79 -8.03 24.90
N ASN A 534 -33.76 -6.84 25.51
CA ASN A 534 -32.54 -6.12 25.81
C ASN A 534 -31.76 -6.77 26.97
N ASP A 535 -32.47 -7.25 28.00
CA ASP A 535 -31.88 -8.03 29.10
C ASP A 535 -31.21 -9.33 28.61
N GLN A 536 -31.86 -10.05 27.71
CA GLN A 536 -31.29 -11.27 27.12
C GLN A 536 -30.04 -10.98 26.28
N LYS A 537 -30.06 -9.91 25.47
CA LYS A 537 -28.88 -9.49 24.69
C LYS A 537 -27.72 -9.06 25.59
N LEU A 538 -27.99 -8.34 26.68
CA LEU A 538 -26.97 -7.98 27.68
C LEU A 538 -26.36 -9.21 28.37
N LYS A 539 -27.14 -10.29 28.54
CA LYS A 539 -26.62 -11.56 29.07
C LYS A 539 -25.51 -12.12 28.18
N VAL A 540 -25.78 -12.16 26.88
CA VAL A 540 -24.88 -12.75 25.89
C VAL A 540 -23.66 -11.86 25.67
N LEU A 541 -23.85 -10.54 25.61
CA LEU A 541 -22.78 -9.60 25.25
C LEU A 541 -21.85 -9.24 26.40
N VAL A 542 -22.32 -9.27 27.65
CA VAL A 542 -21.56 -8.75 28.80
C VAL A 542 -21.37 -9.80 29.88
N VAL A 543 -22.45 -10.45 30.34
CA VAL A 543 -22.38 -11.36 31.50
C VAL A 543 -21.67 -12.66 31.15
N ALA A 544 -22.06 -13.33 30.06
CA ALA A 544 -21.50 -14.64 29.69
C ALA A 544 -19.98 -14.60 29.42
N PRO A 545 -19.42 -13.59 28.71
CA PRO A 545 -17.96 -13.48 28.54
C PRO A 545 -17.20 -13.31 29.86
N ILE A 546 -17.76 -12.54 30.81
CA ILE A 546 -17.16 -12.35 32.15
C ILE A 546 -17.19 -13.66 32.94
N GLU A 547 -18.33 -14.37 32.93
CA GLU A 547 -18.46 -15.66 33.60
C GLU A 547 -17.49 -16.71 33.03
N VAL A 548 -17.34 -16.78 31.70
CA VAL A 548 -16.38 -17.69 31.05
C VAL A 548 -14.95 -17.38 31.50
N LYS A 549 -14.55 -16.10 31.52
CA LYS A 549 -13.21 -15.71 31.96
C LYS A 549 -12.95 -15.98 33.43
N LEU A 550 -13.95 -15.72 34.29
CA LEU A 550 -13.86 -16.06 35.71
C LEU A 550 -13.79 -17.58 35.93
N ALA A 551 -14.46 -18.37 35.09
CA ALA A 551 -14.38 -19.82 35.13
C ALA A 551 -13.01 -20.35 34.67
N GLU A 552 -12.44 -19.78 33.61
CA GLU A 552 -11.08 -20.11 33.15
C GLU A 552 -10.01 -19.84 34.23
N MET A 553 -10.16 -18.74 34.98
CA MET A 553 -9.17 -18.32 35.97
C MET A 553 -9.35 -18.98 37.34
N PHE A 554 -10.59 -19.26 37.75
CA PHE A 554 -10.92 -19.63 39.14
C PHE A 554 -11.84 -20.87 39.24
N GLY A 555 -11.96 -21.66 38.16
CA GLY A 555 -12.83 -22.83 38.10
C GLY A 555 -14.32 -22.49 37.97
N GLU A 556 -15.18 -23.47 37.72
CA GLU A 556 -16.62 -23.23 37.53
C GLU A 556 -17.30 -22.73 38.82
N GLY A 557 -18.25 -21.80 38.68
CA GLY A 557 -19.06 -21.30 39.80
C GLY A 557 -20.16 -22.24 40.22
N ASP A 558 -20.61 -22.13 41.46
CA ASP A 558 -21.78 -22.86 41.93
C ASP A 558 -23.03 -22.42 41.13
N PRO A 559 -23.74 -23.33 40.44
CA PRO A 559 -24.93 -23.00 39.67
C PRO A 559 -26.11 -22.48 40.53
N THR A 560 -26.08 -22.71 41.84
CA THR A 560 -27.08 -22.20 42.79
C THR A 560 -26.77 -20.79 43.30
N MET A 561 -25.53 -20.32 43.14
CA MET A 561 -25.08 -18.98 43.54
C MET A 561 -24.31 -18.32 42.38
N PRO A 562 -25.00 -17.59 41.48
CA PRO A 562 -24.34 -16.96 40.35
C PRO A 562 -23.29 -15.95 40.84
N ARG A 563 -22.04 -16.13 40.38
CA ARG A 563 -20.90 -15.28 40.74
C ARG A 563 -21.10 -13.83 40.31
N VAL A 564 -21.89 -13.61 39.26
CA VAL A 564 -22.19 -12.31 38.69
C VAL A 564 -23.68 -12.04 38.81
N ASN A 565 -24.04 -11.00 39.53
CA ASN A 565 -25.41 -10.50 39.58
C ASN A 565 -25.61 -9.39 38.54
N ARG A 566 -26.79 -9.34 37.93
CA ARG A 566 -27.17 -8.32 36.94
C ARG A 566 -28.55 -7.77 37.26
N GLU A 567 -28.65 -6.46 37.22
CA GLU A 567 -29.91 -5.73 37.28
C GLU A 567 -30.09 -4.88 36.03
N VAL A 568 -31.25 -4.98 35.39
CA VAL A 568 -31.66 -4.11 34.27
C VAL A 568 -32.78 -3.21 34.77
N GLY A 569 -32.55 -1.90 34.70
CA GLY A 569 -33.53 -0.91 35.12
C GLY A 569 -34.65 -0.72 34.08
N GLY A 570 -35.74 -0.08 34.52
CA GLY A 570 -36.90 0.19 33.66
C GLY A 570 -36.63 1.18 32.53
N GLU A 571 -37.60 1.28 31.61
CA GLU A 571 -37.56 2.21 30.47
C GLU A 571 -37.37 3.66 30.91
N MET A 572 -36.27 4.28 30.49
CA MET A 572 -36.05 5.72 30.67
C MET A 572 -36.12 6.46 29.34
N ARG A 573 -36.93 7.52 29.29
CA ARG A 573 -37.00 8.46 28.15
C ARG A 573 -36.18 9.70 28.45
N THR A 574 -35.31 10.09 27.53
CA THR A 574 -34.66 11.42 27.56
C THR A 574 -35.47 12.39 26.70
N MET A 575 -35.90 13.52 27.27
CA MET A 575 -36.42 14.64 26.47
C MET A 575 -35.25 15.50 26.00
N PHE A 576 -35.10 15.67 24.69
CA PHE A 576 -34.09 16.58 24.12
C PHE A 576 -34.75 17.94 23.87
N GLN A 577 -34.42 18.97 24.67
CA GLN A 577 -34.79 20.34 24.33
C GLN A 577 -34.06 20.80 23.05
N LYS A 578 -34.82 21.31 22.08
CA LYS A 578 -34.33 21.90 20.82
C LYS A 578 -33.31 23.00 21.13
N HIS A 579 -32.08 22.84 20.64
CA HIS A 579 -31.09 23.93 20.55
C HIS A 579 -31.21 24.63 19.18
N ASP A 580 -31.25 25.95 19.22
CA ASP A 580 -31.68 26.86 18.14
C ASP A 580 -30.56 27.20 17.15
N SER A 581 -29.94 26.19 16.53
CA SER A 581 -28.81 26.44 15.62
C SER A 581 -28.66 25.41 14.50
N PHE A 582 -29.65 25.32 13.61
CA PHE A 582 -29.44 24.80 12.24
C PHE A 582 -30.52 25.36 11.30
N LYS A 583 -30.35 26.59 10.82
CA LYS A 583 -31.16 27.13 9.72
C LYS A 583 -30.62 26.56 8.40
N SER A 584 -31.28 25.52 7.89
CA SER A 584 -31.13 25.08 6.51
C SER A 584 -32.20 25.74 5.64
N THR A 585 -31.76 26.63 4.76
CA THR A 585 -32.50 27.20 3.64
C THR A 585 -32.72 26.14 2.56
N ALA A 586 -33.97 25.71 2.35
CA ALA A 586 -34.59 25.46 1.04
C ALA A 586 -35.86 24.58 1.18
N SER A 587 -36.99 25.07 0.68
CA SER A 587 -37.80 24.40 -0.36
C SER A 587 -39.29 24.77 -0.25
N ARG A 588 -39.92 24.72 -1.42
CA ARG A 588 -41.23 25.23 -1.79
C ARG A 588 -42.37 24.29 -1.37
N ARG A 589 -43.55 24.92 -1.23
CA ARG A 589 -44.91 24.42 -1.49
C ARG A 589 -45.38 23.18 -0.73
N GLY A 590 -46.25 23.45 0.25
CA GLY A 590 -47.54 22.78 0.36
C GLY A 590 -47.53 21.36 0.89
N VAL A 591 -47.21 21.20 2.18
CA VAL A 591 -47.60 20.03 2.97
C VAL A 591 -48.05 20.51 4.35
N LYS A 592 -49.19 20.02 4.83
CA LYS A 592 -49.69 20.26 6.19
C LYS A 592 -48.62 19.83 7.20
N VAL A 593 -48.29 20.74 8.12
CA VAL A 593 -47.46 20.43 9.29
C VAL A 593 -48.35 19.72 10.29
N ASP A 594 -48.20 18.39 10.40
CA ASP A 594 -48.66 17.64 11.57
C ASP A 594 -47.76 17.97 12.76
N GLU A 595 -48.38 18.07 13.92
CA GLU A 595 -47.78 18.44 15.20
C GLU A 595 -46.49 17.66 15.51
N GLU A 596 -45.45 18.40 15.90
CA GLU A 596 -44.16 17.91 16.35
C GLU A 596 -44.33 16.91 17.51
N ARG A 597 -44.16 15.61 17.24
CA ARG A 597 -43.89 14.61 18.27
C ARG A 597 -42.42 14.68 18.64
N ASP A 598 -42.18 15.18 19.85
CA ASP A 598 -40.93 15.09 20.59
C ASP A 598 -40.55 13.59 20.75
N GLN A 599 -39.62 13.09 19.92
CA GLN A 599 -39.16 11.70 19.96
C GLN A 599 -37.89 11.60 20.79
N GLY A 600 -38.06 11.59 22.11
CA GLY A 600 -37.02 11.11 23.02
C GLY A 600 -36.66 9.65 22.74
N ALA A 601 -35.38 9.31 22.82
CA ALA A 601 -34.89 7.95 22.70
C ALA A 601 -35.13 7.17 24.02
N ILE A 602 -35.70 5.97 23.94
CA ILE A 602 -35.90 5.04 25.08
C ILE A 602 -34.60 4.27 25.33
N PHE A 603 -34.01 4.46 26.51
CA PHE A 603 -32.81 3.73 26.93
C PHE A 603 -33.11 2.80 28.10
N TYR A 604 -32.38 1.69 28.14
CA TYR A 604 -32.45 0.69 29.22
C TYR A 604 -31.13 0.71 30.00
N PRO A 605 -31.09 1.30 31.21
CA PRO A 605 -29.91 1.26 32.06
C PRO A 605 -29.71 -0.16 32.59
N TRP A 606 -28.47 -0.54 32.80
CA TRP A 606 -28.13 -1.85 33.38
C TRP A 606 -26.93 -1.73 34.29
N THR A 607 -26.89 -2.60 35.29
CA THR A 607 -25.81 -2.72 36.27
C THR A 607 -25.42 -4.20 36.39
N VAL A 608 -24.12 -4.49 36.37
CA VAL A 608 -23.56 -5.81 36.63
C VAL A 608 -22.68 -5.70 37.86
N THR A 609 -22.88 -6.57 38.84
CA THR A 609 -22.16 -6.56 40.11
C THR A 609 -21.62 -7.94 40.44
N TRP A 610 -20.37 -8.01 40.89
CA TRP A 610 -19.81 -9.26 41.42
C TRP A 610 -18.75 -8.98 42.48
N ILE A 611 -18.38 -10.04 43.19
CA ILE A 611 -17.37 -10.01 44.25
C ILE A 611 -16.10 -10.68 43.73
N HIS A 612 -14.96 -10.02 43.94
CA HIS A 612 -13.65 -10.47 43.49
C HIS A 612 -12.62 -10.45 44.62
N PRO A 613 -11.74 -11.45 44.78
CA PRO A 613 -11.82 -12.78 44.17
C PRO A 613 -13.16 -13.47 44.45
N PRO A 614 -13.65 -14.38 43.57
CA PRO A 614 -14.90 -15.09 43.82
C PRO A 614 -14.82 -15.85 45.15
N LEU A 615 -15.96 -16.00 45.83
CA LEU A 615 -16.02 -16.82 47.03
C LEU A 615 -15.65 -18.28 46.68
N PRO A 616 -14.83 -18.95 47.50
CA PRO A 616 -14.50 -20.35 47.27
C PRO A 616 -15.78 -21.19 47.28
N GLY A 617 -15.89 -22.15 46.36
CA GLY A 617 -17.02 -23.07 46.32
C GLY A 617 -17.07 -23.92 47.59
N LEU A 618 -18.25 -24.46 47.92
CA LEU A 618 -18.52 -25.30 49.10
C LEU A 618 -17.71 -26.62 49.19
N GLY A 619 -16.59 -26.76 48.48
CA GLY A 619 -15.72 -27.94 48.49
C GLY A 619 -14.22 -27.69 48.36
N ASP A 620 -13.76 -26.43 48.20
CA ASP A 620 -12.33 -26.13 48.05
C ASP A 620 -11.73 -25.65 49.39
N GLU A 621 -11.46 -26.57 50.30
CA GLU A 621 -10.54 -26.31 51.41
C GLU A 621 -9.09 -26.40 50.93
N PRO A 622 -8.24 -25.38 51.16
CA PRO A 622 -6.80 -25.57 51.12
C PRO A 622 -6.40 -26.38 52.37
N GLY A 623 -5.86 -27.57 52.14
CA GLY A 623 -5.39 -28.47 53.18
C GLY A 623 -4.46 -27.79 54.18
N SER A 624 -4.61 -28.20 55.44
CA SER A 624 -3.72 -27.94 56.55
C SER A 624 -2.24 -28.05 56.14
N ALA A 625 -1.50 -26.98 56.39
CA ALA A 625 -0.06 -27.06 56.53
C ALA A 625 0.22 -27.86 57.83
N ASP A 626 0.47 -29.15 57.70
CA ASP A 626 1.04 -29.95 58.78
C ASP A 626 2.54 -29.61 58.91
N GLU A 627 2.89 -29.19 60.13
CA GLU A 627 4.22 -29.18 60.70
C GLU A 627 4.73 -30.64 60.87
N GLU A 628 6.04 -30.80 60.67
CA GLU A 628 6.92 -31.99 60.83
C GLU A 628 6.93 -33.10 59.75
#